data_AF-A0A176WMV2-F1
#
_entry.id   AF-A0A176WMV2-F1
#
_cell.length_a   1.000
_cell.length_b   1.000
_cell.length_c   1.000
_cell.angle_alpha   90.00
_cell.angle_beta   90.00
_cell.angle_gamma   90.00
#
_symmetry.space_group_name_H-M   'P 1'
#
loop_
_entity.id
_entity.type
_entity.pdbx_description
1 polymer ?
#
loop_
_entity_poly.entity_id
_entity_poly.type
_entity_poly.pdbx_seq_one_letter_code
_entity_poly.pdbx_strand_id
1 'polypeptide(L)'
;MILPVAKLGTFVLKTLSKPLASRLKTQATRHPRFRQSIINFAQANHKFQVNLQRRIYGHATNVEIRPLDEEKAVQAASDFLGEFVVFSIGGGLLVFEVQRSARSEARKEEARKQEVEGLRSEVTDLMRRLEDLEKSMKGGRGLASWLNVDTKQAPSS
;
A
#
# COMPACT_ATOMS: atom_id res chain seq x y z
N MET A 1 2.01 5.75 25.67
CA MET A 1 3.17 6.47 25.11
C MET A 1 2.65 7.54 24.15
N ILE A 2 2.78 8.82 24.49
CA ILE A 2 2.35 9.93 23.60
C ILE A 2 3.17 9.85 22.31
N LEU A 3 2.50 9.65 21.18
CA LEU A 3 3.10 9.24 19.91
C LEU A 3 4.08 10.31 19.39
N PRO A 4 5.27 9.91 18.86
CA PRO A 4 6.21 10.80 18.17
C PRO A 4 5.55 11.69 17.11
N VAL A 5 4.51 11.18 16.47
CA VAL A 5 3.69 11.88 15.47
C VAL A 5 2.96 13.10 16.06
N ALA A 6 2.43 13.01 17.28
CA ALA A 6 1.76 14.15 17.93
C ALA A 6 2.76 15.28 18.21
N LYS A 7 3.99 14.95 18.62
CA LYS A 7 5.07 15.94 18.82
C LYS A 7 5.53 16.55 17.50
N LEU A 8 5.69 15.76 16.44
CA LEU A 8 6.02 16.24 15.10
C LEU A 8 4.92 17.15 14.54
N GLY A 9 3.65 16.76 14.68
CA GLY A 9 2.51 17.58 14.28
C GLY A 9 2.50 18.93 14.99
N THR A 10 2.76 18.95 16.30
CA THR A 10 2.85 20.20 17.07
C THR A 10 4.02 21.07 16.64
N PHE A 11 5.16 20.48 16.29
CA PHE A 11 6.35 21.20 15.84
C PHE A 11 6.19 21.77 14.42
N VAL A 12 5.57 21.01 13.52
CA VAL A 12 5.24 21.46 12.16
C VAL A 12 4.19 22.57 12.21
N LEU A 13 3.15 22.44 13.04
CA LEU A 13 2.20 23.53 13.31
C LEU A 13 2.94 24.79 13.78
N LYS A 14 3.85 24.66 14.73
CA LYS A 14 4.60 25.82 15.25
C LYS A 14 5.54 26.45 14.21
N THR A 15 6.10 25.64 13.32
CA THR A 15 7.05 26.05 12.28
C THR A 15 6.34 26.68 11.09
N LEU A 16 5.16 26.19 10.72
CA LEU A 16 4.40 26.68 9.58
C LEU A 16 3.42 27.78 9.98
N SER A 17 2.68 27.67 11.10
CA SER A 17 1.59 28.60 11.41
C SER A 17 2.02 30.07 11.50
N LYS A 18 3.20 30.37 12.08
CA LYS A 18 3.67 31.77 12.24
C LYS A 18 4.07 32.43 10.92
N PRO A 19 5.03 31.89 10.14
CA PRO A 19 5.41 32.49 8.86
C PRO A 19 4.27 32.44 7.84
N LEU A 20 3.42 31.41 7.89
CA LEU A 20 2.30 31.27 6.97
C LEU A 20 1.17 32.25 7.29
N ALA A 21 0.80 32.42 8.56
CA ALA A 21 -0.18 33.45 8.96
C ALA A 21 0.29 34.87 8.60
N SER A 22 1.58 35.17 8.81
CA SER A 22 2.19 36.46 8.42
C SER A 22 2.08 36.72 6.91
N ARG A 23 2.39 35.72 6.08
CA ARG A 23 2.29 35.83 4.62
C ARG A 23 0.85 35.89 4.14
N LEU A 24 -0.03 35.07 4.71
CA LEU A 24 -1.46 35.07 4.40
C LEU A 24 -2.11 36.41 4.76
N LYS A 25 -1.76 37.01 5.91
CA LYS A 25 -2.20 38.36 6.31
C LYS A 25 -1.77 39.40 5.28
N THR A 26 -0.47 39.44 4.99
CA THR A 26 0.10 40.40 4.02
C THR A 26 -0.57 40.26 2.65
N GLN A 27 -0.86 39.04 2.20
CA GLN A 27 -1.45 38.80 0.89
C GLN A 27 -2.97 39.04 0.87
N ALA A 28 -3.67 38.79 1.97
CA ALA A 28 -5.10 39.09 2.11
C ALA A 28 -5.36 40.60 2.14
N THR A 29 -4.48 41.37 2.80
CA THR A 29 -4.57 42.83 2.82
C THR A 29 -4.18 43.44 1.46
N ARG A 30 -3.22 42.84 0.73
CA ARG A 30 -2.77 43.34 -0.58
C ARG A 30 -3.67 42.97 -1.76
N HIS A 31 -4.36 41.82 -1.70
CA HIS A 31 -5.15 41.32 -2.83
C HIS A 31 -6.61 41.02 -2.44
N PRO A 32 -7.58 41.86 -2.86
CA PRO A 32 -9.01 41.66 -2.59
C PRO A 32 -9.55 40.33 -3.11
N ARG A 33 -9.05 39.85 -4.26
CA ARG A 33 -9.41 38.52 -4.81
C ARG A 33 -8.98 37.38 -3.89
N PHE A 34 -7.79 37.50 -3.30
CA PHE A 34 -7.27 36.49 -2.37
C PHE A 34 -8.08 36.45 -1.08
N ARG A 35 -8.43 37.62 -0.54
CA ARG A 35 -9.36 37.76 0.58
C ARG A 35 -10.67 37.04 0.31
N GLN A 36 -11.27 37.26 -0.86
CA GLN A 36 -12.52 36.61 -1.23
C GLN A 36 -12.38 35.09 -1.36
N SER A 37 -11.26 34.60 -1.91
CA SER A 37 -10.98 33.16 -1.98
C SER A 37 -10.89 32.50 -0.60
N ILE A 38 -10.24 33.14 0.37
CA ILE A 38 -10.16 32.63 1.75
C ILE A 38 -11.56 32.59 2.38
N ILE A 39 -12.35 33.64 2.23
CA ILE A 39 -13.72 33.70 2.77
C ILE A 39 -14.59 32.61 2.14
N ASN A 40 -14.52 32.46 0.81
CA ASN A 40 -15.27 31.43 0.08
C ASN A 40 -14.84 30.03 0.54
N PHE A 41 -13.54 29.80 0.76
CA PHE A 41 -13.02 28.53 1.25
C PHE A 41 -13.49 28.24 2.69
N ALA A 42 -13.40 29.22 3.59
CA ALA A 42 -13.88 29.09 4.97
C ALA A 42 -15.38 28.77 5.02
N GLN A 43 -16.18 29.45 4.20
CA GLN A 43 -17.61 29.19 4.08
C GLN A 43 -17.90 27.82 3.45
N ALA A 44 -17.14 27.41 2.42
CA ALA A 44 -17.30 26.10 1.78
C ALA A 44 -16.96 24.96 2.76
N ASN A 45 -15.86 25.08 3.49
CA ASN A 45 -15.44 24.10 4.50
C ASN A 45 -16.46 24.00 5.64
N HIS A 46 -16.99 25.14 6.10
CA HIS A 46 -18.02 25.15 7.13
C HIS A 46 -19.34 24.53 6.65
N LYS A 47 -19.78 24.85 5.42
CA LYS A 47 -20.94 24.20 4.79
C LYS A 47 -20.74 22.70 4.63
N PHE A 48 -19.55 22.27 4.25
CA PHE A 48 -19.19 20.86 4.15
C PHE A 48 -19.28 20.15 5.51
N GLN A 49 -18.66 20.72 6.55
CA GLN A 49 -18.73 20.21 7.92
C GLN A 49 -20.18 20.06 8.42
N VAL A 50 -20.99 21.10 8.28
CA VAL A 50 -22.41 21.09 8.70
C VAL A 50 -23.21 20.04 7.92
N ASN A 51 -23.00 19.95 6.59
CA ASN A 51 -23.71 18.97 5.77
C ASN A 51 -23.29 17.53 6.12
N LEU A 52 -22.01 17.29 6.37
CA LEU A 52 -21.48 16.00 6.76
C LEU A 52 -22.00 15.59 8.15
N GLN A 53 -21.92 16.49 9.12
CA GLN A 53 -22.42 16.28 10.48
C GLN A 53 -23.94 16.03 10.48
N ARG A 54 -24.71 16.78 9.70
CA ARG A 54 -26.16 16.57 9.54
C ARG A 54 -26.48 15.21 8.93
N ARG A 55 -25.69 14.76 7.95
CA ARG A 55 -25.88 13.46 7.30
C ARG A 55 -25.53 12.28 8.21
N ILE A 56 -24.61 12.47 9.16
CA ILE A 56 -24.18 11.43 10.10
C ILE A 56 -25.06 11.41 11.37
N TYR A 57 -25.44 12.57 11.90
CA TYR A 57 -26.10 12.69 13.22
C TYR A 57 -27.58 13.09 13.18
N GLY A 58 -28.17 13.21 11.99
CA GLY A 58 -29.60 13.46 11.80
C GLY A 58 -30.03 14.89 12.11
N HIS A 59 -29.62 15.52 13.22
CA HIS A 59 -30.07 16.84 13.64
C HIS A 59 -28.99 17.70 14.30
N ALA A 60 -29.12 19.02 14.08
CA ALA A 60 -28.50 20.13 14.80
C ALA A 60 -27.00 20.41 14.59
N THR A 61 -26.69 21.22 13.59
CA THR A 61 -25.89 22.44 13.86
C THR A 61 -26.23 23.50 12.81
N ASN A 62 -26.89 24.58 13.23
CA ASN A 62 -27.15 25.75 12.39
C ASN A 62 -26.27 26.87 12.94
N VAL A 63 -24.98 26.84 12.58
CA VAL A 63 -24.03 27.87 13.01
C VAL A 63 -24.19 29.07 12.08
N GLU A 64 -24.56 30.20 12.68
CA GLU A 64 -24.74 31.46 11.98
C GLU A 64 -23.40 31.96 11.40
N ILE A 65 -23.40 32.20 10.08
CA ILE A 65 -22.22 32.63 9.33
C ILE A 65 -21.95 34.09 9.64
N ARG A 66 -21.14 34.34 10.67
CA ARG A 66 -20.55 35.67 10.86
C ARG A 66 -19.40 35.84 9.87
N PRO A 67 -19.34 36.94 9.09
CA PRO A 67 -18.15 37.24 8.31
C PRO A 67 -16.95 37.24 9.25
N LEU A 68 -15.98 36.36 8.99
CA LEU A 68 -14.79 36.27 9.82
C LEU A 68 -14.03 37.59 9.71
N ASP A 69 -13.68 38.14 10.86
CA ASP A 69 -12.66 39.17 10.98
C ASP A 69 -11.37 38.72 10.26
N GLU A 70 -10.66 39.65 9.63
CA GLU A 70 -9.52 39.36 8.74
C GLU A 70 -8.47 38.50 9.47
N GLU A 71 -8.25 38.77 10.75
CA GLU A 71 -7.33 38.01 11.59
C GLU A 71 -7.79 36.57 11.82
N LYS A 72 -9.10 36.36 12.04
CA LYS A 72 -9.66 35.02 12.24
C LYS A 72 -9.64 34.20 10.95
N ALA A 73 -9.93 34.83 9.81
CA ALA A 73 -9.90 34.17 8.51
C ALA A 73 -8.48 33.71 8.15
N VAL A 74 -7.49 34.56 8.41
CA VAL A 74 -6.08 34.24 8.20
C VAL A 74 -5.60 33.15 9.13
N GLN A 75 -5.98 33.19 10.41
CA GLN A 75 -5.64 32.15 11.38
C GLN A 75 -6.22 30.80 10.96
N ALA A 76 -7.51 30.75 10.61
CA ALA A 76 -8.17 29.54 10.14
C ALA A 76 -7.55 28.98 8.85
N ALA A 77 -7.17 29.84 7.90
CA ALA A 77 -6.47 29.43 6.69
C ALA A 77 -5.06 28.89 6.98
N SER A 78 -4.34 29.51 7.90
CA SER A 78 -3.00 29.08 8.32
C SER A 78 -3.05 27.71 9.00
N ASP A 79 -3.99 27.53 9.93
CA ASP A 79 -4.16 26.27 10.67
C ASP A 79 -4.60 25.14 9.72
N PHE A 80 -5.54 25.41 8.81
CA PHE A 80 -5.93 24.45 7.77
C PHE A 80 -4.77 24.06 6.85
N LEU A 81 -3.97 25.03 6.37
CA LEU A 81 -2.80 24.76 5.52
C LEU A 81 -1.74 23.93 6.25
N GLY A 82 -1.48 24.25 7.52
CA GLY A 82 -0.55 23.50 8.35
C GLY A 82 -0.98 22.03 8.50
N GLU A 83 -2.25 21.82 8.81
CA GLU A 83 -2.85 20.49 8.94
C GLU A 83 -2.86 19.75 7.59
N PHE A 84 -3.22 20.42 6.50
CA PHE A 84 -3.22 19.85 5.14
C PHE A 84 -1.83 19.37 4.70
N VAL A 85 -0.77 20.13 4.98
CA VAL A 85 0.60 19.74 4.65
C VAL A 85 1.02 18.48 5.43
N VAL A 86 0.72 18.43 6.73
CA VAL A 86 1.03 17.26 7.57
C VAL A 86 0.28 16.02 7.07
N PHE A 87 -1.02 16.14 6.79
CA PHE A 87 -1.82 15.04 6.24
C PHE A 87 -1.36 14.62 4.84
N SER A 88 -0.97 15.57 3.98
CA SER A 88 -0.49 15.27 2.63
C SER A 88 0.83 14.49 2.67
N ILE A 89 1.76 14.88 3.55
CA ILE A 89 3.04 14.17 3.71
C ILE A 89 2.81 12.79 4.31
N GLY A 90 2.05 12.70 5.41
CA GLY A 90 1.79 11.43 6.09
C GLY A 90 0.97 10.46 5.22
N GLY A 91 -0.11 10.94 4.62
CA GLY A 91 -0.94 10.18 3.69
C GLY A 91 -0.20 9.80 2.42
N GLY A 92 0.61 10.71 1.87
CA GLY A 92 1.45 10.44 0.70
C GLY A 92 2.48 9.35 0.97
N LEU A 93 3.15 9.37 2.14
CA LEU A 93 4.08 8.31 2.54
C LEU A 93 3.39 6.97 2.73
N LEU A 94 2.22 6.95 3.36
CA LEU A 94 1.45 5.71 3.55
C LEU A 94 0.99 5.12 2.21
N VAL A 95 0.45 5.94 1.31
CA VAL A 95 0.07 5.50 -0.03
C VAL A 95 1.29 5.01 -0.81
N PHE A 96 2.41 5.71 -0.72
CA PHE A 96 3.67 5.31 -1.34
C PHE A 96 4.16 3.95 -0.80
N GLU A 97 4.11 3.75 0.51
CA GLU A 97 4.50 2.49 1.14
C GLU A 97 3.59 1.33 0.71
N VAL A 98 2.28 1.53 0.68
CA VAL A 98 1.31 0.51 0.21
C VAL A 98 1.55 0.16 -1.26
N GLN A 99 1.71 1.17 -2.14
CA GLN A 99 2.00 0.92 -3.55
C GLN A 99 3.34 0.19 -3.74
N ARG A 100 4.37 0.59 -3.00
CA ARG A 100 5.69 -0.02 -3.04
C ARG A 100 5.66 -1.46 -2.52
N SER A 101 4.99 -1.70 -1.41
CA SER A 101 4.85 -3.03 -0.78
C SER A 101 4.08 -3.98 -1.68
N ALA A 102 2.94 -3.55 -2.26
CA ALA A 102 2.19 -4.36 -3.21
C ALA A 102 3.06 -4.81 -4.41
N ARG A 103 3.88 -3.91 -4.95
CA ARG A 103 4.82 -4.24 -6.04
C ARG A 103 5.92 -5.20 -5.61
N SER A 104 6.39 -5.10 -4.36
CA SER A 104 7.41 -6.01 -3.84
C SER A 104 6.85 -7.40 -3.55
N GLU A 105 5.62 -7.50 -3.07
CA GLU A 105 4.96 -8.78 -2.80
C GLU A 105 4.66 -9.54 -4.08
N ALA A 106 4.16 -8.85 -5.11
CA ALA A 106 3.93 -9.45 -6.42
C ALA A 106 5.20 -10.11 -7.00
N ARG A 107 6.36 -9.42 -6.92
CA ARG A 107 7.65 -9.98 -7.36
C ARG A 107 8.08 -11.20 -6.55
N LYS A 108 7.84 -11.20 -5.23
CA LYS A 108 8.14 -12.35 -4.37
C LYS A 108 7.22 -13.54 -4.66
N GLU A 109 5.98 -13.28 -5.06
CA GLU A 109 5.04 -14.34 -5.43
C GLU A 109 5.41 -14.95 -6.78
N GLU A 110 5.79 -14.13 -7.77
CA GLU A 110 6.30 -14.60 -9.07
C GLU A 110 7.56 -15.46 -8.89
N ALA A 111 8.54 -15.00 -8.09
CA ALA A 111 9.74 -15.77 -7.80
C ALA A 111 9.42 -17.13 -7.13
N ARG A 112 8.50 -17.14 -6.16
CA ARG A 112 8.06 -18.39 -5.51
C ARG A 112 7.33 -19.34 -6.48
N LYS A 113 6.53 -18.81 -7.42
CA LYS A 113 5.89 -19.64 -8.45
C LYS A 113 6.91 -20.30 -9.36
N GLN A 114 7.94 -19.55 -9.80
CA GLN A 114 9.02 -20.10 -10.62
C GLN A 114 9.81 -21.19 -9.88
N GLU A 115 10.08 -21.00 -8.58
CA GLU A 115 10.75 -22.01 -7.75
C GLU A 115 9.92 -23.30 -7.63
N VAL A 116 8.61 -23.17 -7.39
CA VAL A 116 7.69 -24.31 -7.32
C VAL A 116 7.57 -25.02 -8.67
N GLU A 117 7.53 -24.29 -9.78
CA GLU A 117 7.53 -24.89 -11.13
C GLU A 117 8.84 -25.63 -11.42
N GLY A 118 9.99 -25.07 -11.01
CA GLY A 118 11.29 -25.72 -11.12
C GLY A 118 11.32 -27.04 -10.35
N LEU A 119 10.93 -27.04 -9.07
CA LEU A 119 10.86 -28.25 -8.25
C LEU A 119 9.90 -29.30 -8.83
N ARG A 120 8.74 -28.89 -9.36
CA ARG A 120 7.81 -29.81 -10.04
C ARG A 120 8.44 -30.46 -11.28
N SER A 121 9.24 -29.71 -12.02
CA SER A 121 9.95 -30.23 -13.19
C SER A 121 11.02 -31.26 -12.80
N GLU A 122 11.79 -31.00 -11.73
CA GLU A 122 12.78 -31.94 -11.20
C GLU A 122 12.14 -33.22 -10.69
N VAL A 123 11.03 -33.11 -9.95
CA VAL A 123 10.27 -34.29 -9.48
C VAL A 123 9.79 -35.13 -10.67
N THR A 124 9.31 -34.48 -11.73
CA THR A 124 8.84 -35.18 -12.94
C THR A 124 9.99 -35.88 -13.67
N ASP A 125 11.16 -35.26 -13.76
CA ASP A 125 12.36 -35.86 -14.37
C ASP A 125 12.87 -37.06 -13.54
N LEU A 126 12.92 -36.91 -12.21
CA LEU A 126 13.28 -38.00 -11.30
C LEU A 126 12.33 -39.19 -11.43
N MET A 127 11.01 -38.95 -11.52
CA MET A 127 10.03 -40.01 -11.75
C MET A 127 10.27 -40.74 -13.07
N ARG A 128 10.56 -40.03 -14.17
CA ARG A 128 10.89 -40.65 -15.46
C ARG A 128 12.14 -41.53 -15.36
N ARG A 129 13.21 -41.03 -14.73
CA ARG A 129 14.44 -41.80 -14.53
C ARG A 129 14.22 -43.07 -13.72
N LEU A 130 13.39 -43.01 -12.68
CA LEU A 130 13.02 -44.19 -11.90
C LEU A 130 12.25 -45.21 -12.75
N GLU A 131 11.31 -44.75 -13.58
CA GLU A 131 10.55 -45.62 -14.49
C GLU A 131 11.45 -46.29 -15.53
N ASP A 132 12.42 -45.56 -16.09
CA ASP A 132 13.39 -46.09 -17.06
C ASP A 132 14.35 -47.11 -16.43
N LEU A 133 14.78 -46.86 -15.19
CA LEU A 133 15.56 -47.82 -14.40
C LEU A 133 14.74 -49.08 -14.10
N GLU A 134 13.48 -48.94 -13.73
CA GLU A 134 12.59 -50.07 -13.47
C GLU A 134 12.37 -50.92 -14.73
N LYS A 135 12.17 -50.28 -15.89
CA LYS A 135 12.08 -50.96 -17.20
C LYS A 135 13.37 -51.71 -17.53
N SER A 136 14.53 -51.09 -17.32
CA SER A 136 15.84 -51.70 -17.55
C SER A 136 16.06 -52.93 -16.65
N MET A 137 15.68 -52.84 -15.38
CA MET A 137 15.75 -53.94 -14.42
C MET A 137 14.78 -55.09 -14.73
N LYS A 138 13.56 -54.79 -15.23
CA LYS A 138 12.61 -55.82 -15.69
C LYS A 138 13.12 -56.52 -16.95
N GLY A 139 13.66 -55.76 -17.91
CA GLY A 139 14.29 -56.32 -19.12
C GLY A 139 15.48 -57.22 -18.80
N GLY A 140 16.39 -56.77 -17.92
CA GLY A 140 17.54 -57.56 -17.47
C GLY A 140 17.15 -58.84 -16.71
N ARG A 141 16.15 -58.78 -15.84
CA ARG A 141 15.61 -59.98 -15.16
C ARG A 141 14.93 -60.94 -16.13
N GLY A 142 14.21 -60.42 -17.13
CA GLY A 142 13.66 -61.21 -18.23
C GLY A 142 14.77 -61.96 -18.95
N LEU A 143 15.82 -61.26 -19.41
CA LEU A 143 16.96 -61.87 -20.09
C LEU A 143 17.68 -62.92 -19.23
N ALA A 144 17.90 -62.64 -17.94
CA ALA A 144 18.48 -63.61 -17.00
C ALA A 144 17.60 -64.85 -16.83
N SER A 145 16.28 -64.69 -16.81
CA SER A 145 15.32 -65.82 -16.80
C SER A 145 15.40 -66.64 -18.08
N TRP A 146 15.47 -66.00 -19.25
CA TRP A 146 15.63 -66.70 -20.54
C TRP A 146 16.94 -67.51 -20.58
N LEU A 147 18.07 -66.90 -20.18
CA LEU A 147 19.37 -67.58 -20.13
C LEU A 147 19.42 -68.74 -19.13
N ASN A 148 18.65 -68.68 -18.04
CA ASN A 148 18.59 -69.75 -17.03
C ASN A 148 17.66 -70.92 -17.43
N VAL A 149 16.74 -70.71 -18.39
CA VAL A 149 15.89 -71.76 -18.96
C VAL A 149 16.66 -72.54 -20.03
N ASP A 150 17.42 -71.86 -20.89
CA ASP A 150 18.26 -72.52 -21.91
C ASP A 150 19.38 -73.36 -21.29
N THR A 151 20.00 -72.90 -20.20
CA THR A 151 21.05 -73.67 -19.51
C THR A 151 20.52 -74.91 -18.79
N LYS A 152 19.22 -74.98 -18.46
CA LYS A 152 18.57 -76.18 -17.89
C LYS A 152 18.13 -77.21 -18.93
N GLN A 153 18.14 -76.87 -20.22
CA GLN A 153 17.79 -77.78 -21.32
C GLN A 153 19.01 -78.36 -22.05
N ALA A 154 20.23 -78.02 -21.64
CA ALA A 154 21.42 -78.66 -22.19
C ALA A 154 21.55 -80.11 -21.66
N PRO A 155 21.54 -81.14 -22.52
CA PRO A 155 21.67 -82.53 -22.07
C PRO A 155 23.06 -82.78 -21.50
N SER A 156 23.12 -83.37 -20.30
CA SER A 156 24.35 -83.91 -19.73
C SER A 156 24.77 -85.12 -20.55
N SER A 157 25.78 -84.93 -21.40
CA SER A 157 26.51 -86.00 -22.09
C SER A 157 27.36 -86.80 -21.11
#